data_AF-A0A1K1RB78-F1
#
_entry.id   AF-A0A1K1RB78-F1
#
_cell.length_a   1.000
_cell.length_b   1.000
_cell.length_c   1.000
_cell.angle_alpha   90.00
_cell.angle_beta   90.00
_cell.angle_gamma   90.00
#
_symmetry.space_group_name_H-M   'P 1'
#
loop_
_entity.id
_entity.type
_entity.pdbx_description
1 polymer ?
#
loop_
_entity_poly.entity_id
_entity_poly.type
_entity_poly.pdbx_seq_one_letter_code
_entity_poly.pdbx_strand_id
1 'polypeptide(L)'
;MLYNHYDAFGNTEVICRRLPWRGRECKHEEYEPWLGADDKCMEHWFGKTYDIKASATIKNAFTEVAHLNRFHPTIEYLEAQQCDRKPRVDRLFVDYLGAADTDYVREVTRKMLVAAVKRLYEPGCKFDYMLVLMGTQGAGTSTIIQMLAQRWFSDSLKRFDTKEAGEHALEEYERAFSGLQETLEVLD
;
A
#
# COMPACT_ATOMS: atom_id res chain seq x y z
N MET A 1 25.60 14.89 -2.66
CA MET A 1 24.61 13.88 -2.27
C MET A 1 23.27 14.41 -2.69
N LEU A 2 22.71 13.84 -3.74
CA LEU A 2 21.37 14.17 -4.16
C LEU A 2 20.39 13.58 -3.13
N TYR A 3 19.40 14.36 -2.72
CA TYR A 3 18.55 14.04 -1.58
C TYR A 3 17.23 13.43 -2.05
N ASN A 4 16.69 12.47 -1.29
CA ASN A 4 15.41 11.86 -1.60
C ASN A 4 14.27 12.89 -1.52
N HIS A 5 13.50 13.01 -2.59
CA HIS A 5 12.46 14.04 -2.73
C HIS A 5 11.18 13.54 -3.39
N TYR A 6 11.09 12.24 -3.69
CA TYR A 6 9.93 11.67 -4.38
C TYR A 6 9.54 10.33 -3.79
N ASP A 7 8.32 10.24 -3.28
CA ASP A 7 7.71 9.00 -2.81
C ASP A 7 7.11 8.26 -4.01
N ALA A 8 7.75 7.15 -4.41
CA ALA A 8 7.33 6.33 -5.54
C ALA A 8 6.04 5.54 -5.29
N PHE A 9 5.67 5.30 -4.01
CA PHE A 9 4.42 4.64 -3.66
C PHE A 9 3.25 5.62 -3.73
N GLY A 10 3.42 6.80 -3.12
CA GLY A 10 2.44 7.89 -3.15
C GLY A 10 2.41 8.69 -4.46
N ASN A 11 3.41 8.50 -5.32
CA ASN A 11 3.60 9.25 -6.58
C ASN A 11 3.55 10.77 -6.37
N THR A 12 4.32 11.26 -5.38
CA THR A 12 4.28 12.66 -4.94
C THR A 12 5.66 13.15 -4.51
N GLU A 13 5.92 14.45 -4.70
CA GLU A 13 7.09 15.10 -4.10
C GLU A 13 6.95 15.20 -2.58
N VAL A 14 8.08 15.02 -1.89
CA VAL A 14 8.14 14.99 -0.42
C VAL A 14 9.39 15.67 0.12
N ILE A 15 9.30 16.03 1.40
CA ILE A 15 10.32 16.74 2.15
C ILE A 15 10.85 15.81 3.23
N CYS A 16 12.06 15.28 3.02
CA CYS A 16 12.74 14.42 3.99
C CYS A 16 13.63 15.21 4.97
N ARG A 17 13.97 16.47 4.66
CA ARG A 17 14.89 17.30 5.45
C ARG A 17 14.41 18.75 5.53
N ARG A 18 15.03 19.51 6.44
CA ARG A 18 14.77 20.94 6.60
C ARG A 18 15.05 21.69 5.30
N LEU A 19 14.10 22.54 4.89
CA LEU A 19 14.23 23.43 3.72
C LEU A 19 14.93 24.74 4.11
N PRO A 20 15.51 25.47 3.14
CA PRO A 20 16.11 26.78 3.41
C PRO A 20 15.13 27.83 3.93
N TRP A 21 13.85 27.73 3.54
CA TRP A 21 12.81 28.71 3.89
C TRP A 21 11.91 28.31 5.07
N ARG A 22 11.84 27.02 5.44
CA ARG A 22 11.07 26.57 6.61
C ARG A 22 11.62 25.28 7.25
N GLY A 23 11.29 25.09 8.52
CA GLY A 23 11.55 23.82 9.22
C GLY A 23 10.55 22.73 8.80
N ARG A 24 10.84 21.48 9.20
CA ARG A 24 9.86 20.39 9.11
C ARG A 24 8.70 20.64 10.07
N GLU A 25 7.48 20.43 9.59
CA GLU A 25 6.24 20.59 10.34
C GLU A 25 5.86 19.27 11.03
N CYS A 26 5.96 18.15 10.31
CA CYS A 26 5.66 16.81 10.79
C CYS A 26 6.91 16.12 11.35
N LYS A 27 7.37 16.54 12.54
CA LYS A 27 8.64 16.05 13.13
C LYS A 27 8.69 14.54 13.42
N HIS A 28 7.53 13.91 13.62
CA HIS A 28 7.44 12.48 13.93
C HIS A 28 7.38 11.59 12.70
N GLU A 29 7.17 12.16 11.51
CA GLU A 29 7.15 11.44 10.25
C GLU A 29 8.55 11.35 9.64
N GLU A 30 8.79 10.36 8.81
CA GLU A 30 10.04 10.23 8.04
C GLU A 30 10.15 11.32 6.96
N TYR A 31 9.02 11.68 6.36
CA TYR A 31 8.89 12.74 5.35
C TYR A 31 7.53 13.42 5.46
N GLU A 32 7.38 14.59 4.85
CA GLU A 32 6.12 15.32 4.77
C GLU A 32 5.84 15.74 3.32
N PRO A 33 4.57 15.95 2.93
CA PRO A 33 4.25 16.30 1.55
C PRO A 33 4.87 17.64 1.15
N TRP A 34 5.34 17.72 -0.09
CA TRP A 34 5.63 19.00 -0.71
C TRP A 34 4.32 19.77 -0.95
N LEU A 35 4.23 21.01 -0.46
CA LEU A 35 3.01 21.81 -0.58
C LEU A 35 3.16 22.82 -1.73
N GLY A 36 2.04 23.27 -2.31
CA GLY A 36 2.08 24.31 -3.35
C GLY A 36 2.66 25.66 -2.88
N ALA A 37 2.75 25.89 -1.56
CA ALA A 37 3.47 27.04 -1.01
C ALA A 37 5.00 26.89 -1.15
N ASP A 38 5.53 25.66 -1.10
CA ASP A 38 6.96 25.36 -1.21
C ASP A 38 7.50 25.70 -2.61
N ASP A 39 6.70 25.55 -3.67
CA ASP A 39 7.07 25.99 -5.03
C ASP A 39 7.44 27.48 -5.07
N LYS A 40 6.60 28.33 -4.47
CA LYS A 40 6.82 29.78 -4.44
C LYS A 40 8.04 30.14 -3.61
N CYS A 41 8.21 29.47 -2.46
CA CYS A 41 9.36 29.68 -1.60
C CYS A 41 10.67 29.21 -2.26
N MET A 42 10.64 28.11 -3.01
CA MET A 42 11.77 27.60 -3.79
C MET A 42 12.20 28.62 -4.84
N GLU A 43 11.28 29.08 -5.68
CA GLU A 43 11.56 30.09 -6.71
C GLU A 43 12.13 31.37 -6.11
N HIS A 44 11.53 31.85 -5.01
CA HIS A 44 12.02 33.03 -4.30
C HIS A 44 13.44 32.82 -3.74
N TRP A 45 13.73 31.65 -3.16
CA TRP A 45 15.03 31.33 -2.60
C TRP A 45 16.12 31.28 -3.68
N PHE A 46 15.83 30.68 -4.85
CA PHE A 46 16.76 30.68 -5.99
C PHE A 46 17.00 32.09 -6.54
N GLY A 47 15.95 32.91 -6.66
CA GLY A 47 16.07 34.30 -7.08
C GLY A 47 16.89 35.15 -6.10
N LYS A 48 16.73 34.94 -4.79
CA LYS A 48 17.48 35.69 -3.77
C LYS A 48 18.93 35.24 -3.63
N THR A 49 19.19 33.94 -3.72
CA THR A 49 20.50 33.35 -3.40
C THR A 49 21.43 33.28 -4.61
N TYR A 50 20.87 33.06 -5.81
CA TYR A 50 21.63 32.81 -7.04
C TYR A 50 21.26 33.75 -8.20
N ASP A 51 20.33 34.71 -8.00
CA ASP A 51 19.76 35.60 -9.03
C ASP A 51 19.11 34.86 -10.22
N ILE A 52 18.70 33.60 -10.01
CA ILE A 52 18.00 32.80 -11.03
C ILE A 52 16.50 33.08 -10.92
N LYS A 53 15.92 33.70 -11.95
CA LYS A 53 14.49 34.08 -12.00
C LYS A 53 13.66 33.26 -12.99
N ALA A 54 14.27 32.26 -13.63
CA ALA A 54 13.62 31.39 -14.62
C ALA A 54 12.78 30.30 -13.92
N SER A 55 11.55 30.64 -13.50
CA SER A 55 10.63 29.75 -12.77
C SER A 55 10.44 28.38 -13.44
N ALA A 56 10.17 28.35 -14.75
CA ALA A 56 9.97 27.10 -15.48
C ALA A 56 11.22 26.20 -15.45
N THR A 57 12.40 26.79 -15.61
CA THR A 57 13.67 26.04 -15.55
C THR A 57 13.92 25.48 -14.15
N ILE A 58 13.64 26.26 -13.10
CA ILE A 58 13.78 25.81 -11.70
C ILE A 58 12.87 24.63 -11.43
N LYS A 59 11.58 24.73 -11.80
CA LYS A 59 10.60 23.66 -11.61
C LYS A 59 10.96 22.39 -12.37
N ASN A 60 11.31 22.51 -13.65
CA ASN A 60 11.71 21.35 -14.46
C ASN A 60 12.93 20.66 -13.87
N ALA A 61 13.96 21.42 -13.49
CA ALA A 61 15.17 20.86 -12.87
C ALA A 61 14.86 20.22 -11.51
N PHE A 62 13.99 20.83 -10.70
CA PHE A 62 13.55 20.27 -9.43
C PHE A 62 12.82 18.94 -9.63
N THR A 63 11.83 18.88 -10.52
CA THR A 63 11.09 17.65 -10.84
C THR A 63 12.02 16.55 -11.35
N GLU A 64 12.95 16.88 -12.26
CA GLU A 64 13.94 15.92 -12.76
C GLU A 64 14.79 15.34 -11.62
N VAL A 65 15.37 16.21 -10.78
CA VAL A 65 16.19 15.80 -9.65
C VAL A 65 15.35 15.01 -8.62
N ALA A 66 14.12 15.40 -8.36
CA ALA A 66 13.24 14.69 -7.44
C ALA A 66 12.98 13.26 -7.92
N HIS A 67 12.67 13.06 -9.20
CA HIS A 67 12.47 11.74 -9.78
C HIS A 67 13.74 10.88 -9.82
N LEU A 68 14.91 11.49 -10.05
CA LEU A 68 16.20 10.80 -9.98
C LEU A 68 16.53 10.33 -8.55
N ASN A 69 15.95 10.99 -7.54
CA ASN A 69 16.11 10.67 -6.12
C ASN A 69 14.79 10.21 -5.51
N ARG A 70 14.08 9.36 -6.25
CA ARG A 70 12.89 8.69 -5.73
C ARG A 70 13.28 7.54 -4.82
N PHE A 71 12.41 7.29 -3.84
CA PHE A 71 12.48 6.13 -2.97
C PHE A 71 11.11 5.47 -2.89
N HIS A 72 11.08 4.21 -2.46
CA HIS A 72 9.82 3.49 -2.27
C HIS A 72 9.65 3.15 -0.79
N PRO A 73 8.87 3.94 -0.02
CA PRO A 73 8.84 3.85 1.44
C PRO A 73 8.43 2.45 1.94
N THR A 74 7.46 1.81 1.27
CA THR A 74 7.03 0.45 1.63
C THR A 74 8.12 -0.60 1.38
N ILE A 75 8.88 -0.50 0.28
CA ILE A 75 9.98 -1.42 -0.01
C ILE A 75 11.12 -1.21 0.98
N GLU A 76 11.53 0.05 1.20
CA GLU A 76 12.59 0.37 2.17
C GLU A 76 12.23 -0.11 3.57
N TYR A 77 10.97 0.04 3.99
CA TYR A 77 10.48 -0.50 5.25
C TYR A 77 10.61 -2.03 5.33
N LEU A 78 10.20 -2.76 4.28
CA LEU A 78 10.28 -4.22 4.22
C LEU A 78 11.73 -4.70 4.24
N GLU A 79 12.62 -4.06 3.48
CA GLU A 79 14.04 -4.41 3.40
C GLU A 79 14.80 -4.09 4.70
N ALA A 80 14.34 -3.10 5.47
CA ALA A 80 14.90 -2.78 6.78
C ALA A 80 14.53 -3.82 7.87
N GLN A 81 13.50 -4.64 7.66
CA GLN A 81 13.08 -5.64 8.66
C GLN A 81 14.01 -6.86 8.66
N GLN A 82 14.35 -7.35 9.86
CA GLN A 82 15.05 -8.62 10.02
C GLN A 82 14.04 -9.77 10.12
N CYS A 83 14.09 -10.69 9.16
CA CYS A 83 13.27 -11.90 9.21
C CYS A 83 13.88 -12.91 10.19
N ASP A 84 13.12 -13.29 11.22
CA ASP A 84 13.52 -14.28 12.22
C ASP A 84 13.35 -15.74 11.74
N ARG A 85 13.10 -15.93 10.44
CA ARG A 85 12.94 -17.22 9.74
C ARG A 85 11.83 -18.13 10.28
N LYS A 86 10.94 -17.63 11.15
CA LYS A 86 9.81 -18.44 11.61
C LYS A 86 8.69 -18.41 10.57
N PRO A 87 8.11 -19.56 10.18
CA PRO A 87 7.10 -19.66 9.11
C PRO A 87 5.71 -19.20 9.59
N ARG A 88 5.57 -17.93 9.99
CA ARG A 88 4.30 -17.36 10.49
C ARG A 88 3.33 -17.00 9.39
N VAL A 89 3.84 -16.71 8.19
CA VAL A 89 3.06 -16.25 7.04
C VAL A 89 1.90 -17.19 6.75
N ASP A 90 2.13 -18.49 6.85
CA ASP A 90 1.18 -19.53 6.45
C ASP A 90 0.02 -19.65 7.44
N ARG A 91 0.26 -19.30 8.70
CA ARG A 91 -0.72 -19.43 9.77
C ARG A 91 -1.40 -18.11 10.10
N LEU A 92 -1.09 -17.02 9.39
CA LEU A 92 -1.59 -15.69 9.74
C LEU A 92 -3.13 -15.65 9.87
N PHE A 93 -3.89 -16.22 8.92
CA PHE A 93 -5.35 -16.21 9.01
C PHE A 93 -5.90 -17.23 10.02
N VAL A 94 -5.17 -18.32 10.26
CA VAL A 94 -5.53 -19.29 11.30
C VAL A 94 -5.39 -18.65 12.68
N ASP A 95 -4.23 -18.06 12.96
CA ASP A 95 -3.86 -17.55 14.27
C ASP A 95 -4.60 -16.25 14.63
N TYR A 96 -4.93 -15.40 13.63
CA TYR A 96 -5.53 -14.08 13.88
C TYR A 96 -7.02 -13.96 13.50
N LEU A 97 -7.53 -14.78 12.56
CA LEU A 97 -8.95 -14.74 12.15
C LEU A 97 -9.71 -16.00 12.58
N GLY A 98 -9.04 -16.99 13.18
CA GLY A 98 -9.67 -18.25 13.55
C GLY A 98 -10.05 -19.12 12.35
N ALA A 99 -9.39 -18.92 11.19
CA ALA A 99 -9.62 -19.76 10.02
C ALA A 99 -9.24 -21.22 10.28
N ALA A 100 -9.87 -22.16 9.58
CA ALA A 100 -9.59 -23.57 9.71
C ALA A 100 -8.12 -23.89 9.38
N ASP A 101 -7.45 -24.65 10.25
CA ASP A 101 -6.04 -25.03 10.07
C ASP A 101 -5.91 -26.17 9.05
N THR A 102 -6.03 -25.82 7.78
CA THR A 102 -5.92 -26.76 6.64
C THR A 102 -4.80 -26.33 5.70
N ASP A 103 -4.25 -27.29 4.94
CA ASP A 103 -3.22 -27.01 3.93
C ASP A 103 -3.70 -25.98 2.90
N TYR A 104 -4.99 -26.03 2.52
CA TYR A 104 -5.61 -25.06 1.64
C TYR A 104 -5.55 -23.63 2.20
N VAL A 105 -6.00 -23.43 3.45
CA VAL A 105 -6.00 -22.10 4.08
C VAL A 105 -4.58 -21.56 4.18
N ARG A 106 -3.62 -22.39 4.58
CA ARG A 106 -2.21 -22.01 4.69
C ARG A 106 -1.62 -21.56 3.34
N GLU A 107 -1.91 -22.29 2.27
CA GLU A 107 -1.46 -21.95 0.92
C GLU A 107 -2.12 -20.67 0.40
N VAL A 108 -3.42 -20.48 0.61
CA VAL A 108 -4.11 -19.24 0.25
C VAL A 108 -3.52 -18.05 0.99
N THR A 109 -3.28 -18.16 2.30
CA THR A 109 -2.65 -17.10 3.11
C THR A 109 -1.27 -16.74 2.55
N ARG A 110 -0.39 -17.74 2.33
CA ARG A 110 0.94 -17.52 1.77
C ARG A 110 0.86 -16.85 0.40
N LYS A 111 0.04 -17.38 -0.50
CA LYS A 111 -0.07 -16.94 -1.89
C LYS A 111 -0.54 -15.50 -1.99
N MET A 112 -1.48 -15.09 -1.15
CA MET A 112 -1.97 -13.71 -1.11
C MET A 112 -0.90 -12.73 -0.62
N LEU A 113 -0.18 -13.08 0.46
CA LEU A 113 0.86 -12.21 1.01
C LEU A 113 2.07 -12.10 0.07
N VAL A 114 2.49 -13.21 -0.52
CA VAL A 114 3.56 -13.23 -1.53
C VAL A 114 3.16 -12.43 -2.77
N ALA A 115 1.90 -12.53 -3.21
CA ALA A 115 1.41 -11.74 -4.34
C ALA A 115 1.39 -10.24 -4.04
N ALA A 116 0.99 -9.84 -2.83
CA ALA A 116 1.02 -8.43 -2.41
C ALA A 116 2.46 -7.88 -2.45
N VAL A 117 3.43 -8.63 -1.89
CA VAL A 117 4.84 -8.25 -1.94
C VAL A 117 5.35 -8.24 -3.39
N LYS A 118 5.03 -9.25 -4.19
CA LYS A 118 5.46 -9.31 -5.59
C LYS A 118 4.98 -8.10 -6.38
N ARG A 119 3.73 -7.68 -6.22
CA ARG A 119 3.16 -6.49 -6.90
C ARG A 119 3.83 -5.18 -6.47
N LEU A 120 4.40 -5.14 -5.27
CA LEU A 120 5.18 -4.01 -4.80
C LEU A 120 6.50 -3.86 -5.57
N TYR A 121 7.23 -4.97 -5.77
CA TYR A 121 8.51 -4.99 -6.48
C TYR A 121 8.35 -5.03 -8.01
N GLU A 122 7.28 -5.66 -8.50
CA GLU A 122 6.94 -5.79 -9.92
C GLU A 122 5.53 -5.23 -10.20
N PRO A 123 5.37 -3.90 -10.24
CA PRO A 123 4.10 -3.28 -10.57
C PRO A 123 3.58 -3.78 -11.93
N GLY A 124 2.29 -4.14 -11.98
CA GLY A 124 1.66 -4.70 -13.18
C GLY A 124 1.80 -6.22 -13.34
N CYS A 125 2.44 -6.94 -12.40
CA CYS A 125 2.46 -8.39 -12.46
C CYS A 125 1.02 -8.97 -12.36
N LYS A 126 0.70 -9.91 -13.25
CA LYS A 126 -0.62 -10.56 -13.29
C LYS A 126 -0.84 -11.38 -12.02
N PHE A 127 -2.03 -11.24 -11.42
CA PHE A 127 -2.48 -12.07 -10.32
C PHE A 127 -4.01 -12.17 -10.39
N ASP A 128 -4.51 -13.35 -10.77
CA ASP A 128 -5.92 -13.59 -11.10
C ASP A 128 -6.74 -14.14 -9.92
N TYR A 129 -6.22 -14.04 -8.69
CA TYR A 129 -6.88 -14.57 -7.50
C TYR A 129 -7.39 -13.42 -6.63
N MET A 130 -8.57 -13.61 -6.06
CA MET A 130 -9.18 -12.70 -5.10
C MET A 130 -9.32 -13.41 -3.76
N LEU A 131 -8.85 -12.77 -2.69
CA LEU A 131 -9.05 -13.26 -1.33
C LEU A 131 -10.41 -12.79 -0.82
N VAL A 132 -11.26 -13.73 -0.44
CA VAL A 132 -12.52 -13.46 0.24
C VAL A 132 -12.37 -13.89 1.69
N LEU A 133 -12.45 -12.93 2.60
CA LEU A 133 -12.42 -13.17 4.05
C LEU A 133 -13.85 -13.07 4.58
N MET A 134 -14.45 -14.21 4.92
CA MET A 134 -15.79 -14.29 5.51
C MET A 134 -15.69 -14.59 7.01
N GLY A 135 -16.46 -13.84 7.80
CA GLY A 135 -16.53 -14.02 9.23
C GLY A 135 -17.69 -13.22 9.81
N THR A 136 -18.01 -13.47 11.08
CA THR A 136 -19.00 -12.66 11.78
C THR A 136 -18.54 -11.20 11.86
N GLN A 137 -19.49 -10.28 11.96
CA GLN A 137 -19.16 -8.87 12.17
C GLN A 137 -18.28 -8.74 13.42
N GLY A 138 -17.15 -8.03 13.29
CA GLY A 138 -16.18 -7.89 14.37
C GLY A 138 -15.12 -9.00 14.43
N ALA A 139 -15.06 -9.93 13.47
CA ALA A 139 -14.03 -10.97 13.39
C ALA A 139 -12.59 -10.45 13.11
N GLY A 140 -12.39 -9.13 13.01
CA GLY A 140 -11.06 -8.54 12.86
C GLY A 140 -10.53 -8.50 11.42
N THR A 141 -11.35 -8.79 10.41
CA THR A 141 -10.96 -8.78 8.99
C THR A 141 -10.37 -7.43 8.55
N SER A 142 -11.02 -6.31 8.84
CA SER A 142 -10.47 -4.99 8.52
C SER A 142 -9.23 -4.69 9.35
N THR A 143 -9.22 -5.12 10.62
CA THR A 143 -8.11 -4.90 11.55
C THR A 143 -6.83 -5.57 11.09
N ILE A 144 -6.88 -6.83 10.65
CA ILE A 144 -5.67 -7.53 10.19
C ILE A 144 -5.10 -6.89 8.92
N ILE A 145 -5.97 -6.42 8.01
CA ILE A 145 -5.55 -5.71 6.79
C ILE A 145 -4.90 -4.38 7.15
N GLN A 146 -5.48 -3.62 8.10
CA GLN A 146 -4.90 -2.39 8.64
C GLN A 146 -3.53 -2.65 9.27
N MET A 147 -3.39 -3.72 10.05
CA MET A 147 -2.12 -4.08 10.68
C MET A 147 -1.05 -4.50 9.66
N LEU A 148 -1.43 -5.16 8.57
CA LEU A 148 -0.50 -5.54 7.50
C LEU A 148 -0.08 -4.33 6.65
N ALA A 149 -1.02 -3.47 6.28
CA ALA A 149 -0.77 -2.31 5.44
C ALA A 149 -0.17 -1.13 6.21
N GLN A 150 -0.26 -1.11 7.54
CA GLN A 150 0.33 -0.08 8.41
C GLN A 150 -0.12 1.33 7.95
N ARG A 151 0.83 2.27 7.86
CA ARG A 151 0.58 3.64 7.39
C ARG A 151 0.13 3.74 5.93
N TRP A 152 0.32 2.67 5.13
CA TRP A 152 -0.11 2.60 3.74
C TRP A 152 -1.53 2.03 3.59
N PHE A 153 -2.20 1.72 4.70
CA PHE A 153 -3.61 1.37 4.66
C PHE A 153 -4.45 2.53 4.13
N SER A 154 -5.35 2.24 3.20
CA SER A 154 -6.35 3.18 2.73
C SER A 154 -7.72 2.54 2.77
N ASP A 155 -8.62 3.13 3.55
CA ASP A 155 -10.05 2.80 3.54
C ASP A 155 -10.77 3.51 2.37
N SER A 156 -10.03 4.30 1.59
CA SER A 156 -10.54 5.08 0.48
C SER A 156 -10.63 4.23 -0.79
N LEU A 157 -11.40 3.15 -0.74
CA LEU A 157 -12.01 2.64 -1.97
C LEU A 157 -13.04 3.70 -2.41
N LYS A 158 -12.59 4.67 -3.21
CA LYS A 158 -13.52 5.38 -4.10
C LYS A 158 -14.30 4.29 -4.81
N ARG A 159 -15.61 4.26 -4.60
CA ARG A 159 -16.56 3.29 -5.17
C ARG A 159 -16.13 2.95 -6.60
N PHE A 160 -15.37 1.87 -6.76
CA PHE A 160 -15.24 1.23 -8.04
C PHE A 160 -16.58 0.53 -8.26
N ASP A 161 -17.00 0.38 -9.52
CA ASP A 161 -18.16 -0.43 -9.96
C ASP A 161 -18.15 -1.88 -9.44
N THR A 162 -17.16 -2.27 -8.65
CA THR A 162 -17.01 -3.54 -7.95
C THR A 162 -18.03 -3.81 -6.86
N LYS A 163 -18.97 -2.91 -6.53
CA LYS A 163 -20.09 -3.32 -5.66
C LYS A 163 -20.90 -4.41 -6.35
N GLU A 164 -21.21 -4.22 -7.65
CA GLU A 164 -21.89 -5.23 -8.46
C GLU A 164 -21.00 -6.45 -8.69
N ALA A 165 -19.70 -6.28 -8.96
CA ALA A 165 -18.79 -7.43 -9.15
C ALA A 165 -18.58 -8.24 -7.86
N GLY A 166 -18.50 -7.57 -6.71
CA GLY A 166 -18.36 -8.19 -5.39
C GLY A 166 -19.66 -8.85 -4.94
N GLU A 167 -20.80 -8.19 -5.14
CA GLU A 167 -22.15 -8.74 -4.88
C GLU A 167 -22.42 -9.94 -5.80
N HIS A 168 -22.09 -9.85 -7.09
CA HIS A 168 -22.24 -10.97 -8.03
C HIS A 168 -21.32 -12.14 -7.68
N ALA A 169 -20.07 -11.88 -7.28
CA ALA A 169 -19.17 -12.94 -6.81
C ALA A 169 -19.68 -13.59 -5.51
N LEU A 170 -20.25 -12.80 -4.60
CA LEU A 170 -20.89 -13.30 -3.38
C LEU A 170 -22.15 -14.13 -3.71
N GLU A 171 -23.01 -13.66 -4.60
CA GLU A 171 -24.21 -14.36 -5.06
C GLU A 171 -23.88 -15.69 -5.75
N GLU A 172 -22.85 -15.71 -6.61
CA GLU A 172 -22.35 -16.95 -7.22
C GLU A 172 -21.79 -17.92 -6.17
N TYR A 173 -21.09 -17.40 -5.15
CA TYR A 173 -20.56 -18.21 -4.07
C TYR A 173 -21.68 -18.80 -3.20
N GLU A 174 -22.68 -17.99 -2.83
CA GLU A 174 -23.87 -18.45 -2.08
C GLU A 174 -24.65 -19.50 -2.88
N ARG A 175 -24.83 -19.30 -4.19
CA ARG A 175 -25.43 -20.31 -5.08
C ARG A 175 -24.63 -21.61 -5.12
N ALA A 176 -23.31 -21.52 -5.28
CA ALA A 176 -22.45 -22.68 -5.32
C ALA A 176 -22.43 -23.44 -3.99
N PHE A 177 -22.43 -22.71 -2.87
CA PHE A 177 -22.45 -23.28 -1.53
C PHE A 177 -23.80 -23.93 -1.19
N SER A 178 -24.91 -23.27 -1.53
CA SER A 178 -26.27 -23.83 -1.33
C SER A 178 -26.47 -25.11 -2.14
N GLY A 179 -25.98 -25.16 -3.39
CA GLY A 179 -26.04 -26.38 -4.21
C GLY A 179 -25.16 -27.53 -3.68
N LEU A 180 -24.05 -27.21 -3.00
CA LEU A 180 -23.21 -28.21 -2.33
C LEU A 180 -23.89 -28.79 -1.07
N GLN A 181 -24.64 -27.97 -0.31
CA GLN A 181 -25.41 -28.47 0.84
C GLN A 181 -26.55 -29.39 0.40
N GLU A 182 -27.31 -29.03 -0.64
CA GLU A 182 -28.39 -29.88 -1.17
C GLU A 182 -27.85 -31.22 -1.70
N THR A 183 -26.70 -31.22 -2.36
CA THR A 183 -26.09 -32.48 -2.87
C THR A 183 -25.54 -33.37 -1.76
N LEU A 184 -25.13 -32.80 -0.62
CA LEU A 184 -24.74 -33.57 0.58
C LEU A 184 -25.95 -34.15 1.32
N GLU A 185 -27.09 -33.46 1.36
CA GLU A 185 -28.32 -33.96 1.99
C GLU A 185 -29.01 -35.09 1.18
N VAL A 186 -28.75 -35.19 -0.12
CA VAL A 186 -29.27 -36.27 -0.99
C VAL A 186 -28.39 -37.54 -0.93
N LEU A 187 -27.21 -37.45 -0.30
CA LEU A 187 -26.25 -38.56 -0.19
C LEU A 187 -26.30 -39.30 1.18
N ASP A 188 -27.22 -38.92 2.07
CA ASP A 188 -27.62 -39.67 3.28
C ASP A 188 -28.96 -40.41 3.06
#